data_AF-A0A1I2X9Q8-F1
#
_entry.id   AF-A0A1I2X9Q8-F1
#
_cell.length_a   1.000
_cell.length_b   1.000
_cell.length_c   1.000
_cell.angle_alpha   90.00
_cell.angle_beta   90.00
_cell.angle_gamma   90.00
#
_symmetry.space_group_name_H-M   'P 1'
#
loop_
_entity.id
_entity.type
_entity.pdbx_description
1 polymer ?
#
loop_
_entity_poly.entity_id
_entity_poly.type
_entity_poly.pdbx_seq_one_letter_code
_entity_poly.pdbx_strand_id
1 'polypeptide(L)'
;MTRPLARAGMSPDSLRDFARHIVAGKLPADAARLAGFPDMTRTDRVMTSPHFQRARDEALEQMFREDAPEMRRILRDIARDAATPARVRVDAATRMLDRAGFGAISMADKVRASEIRDKRPEDMTPGELAELIERLEREKSGRAVSVNEAPAAEFTPHNFMD
;
A
#
# COMPACT_ATOMS: atom_id res chain seq x y z
N MET A 1 -30.24 -0.27 -21.43
CA MET A 1 -29.72 -1.49 -22.12
C MET A 1 -28.63 -1.09 -23.11
N THR A 2 -27.40 -1.52 -22.87
CA THR A 2 -26.22 -1.24 -23.72
C THR A 2 -26.29 -2.14 -24.97
N ARG A 3 -26.24 -1.55 -26.16
CA ARG A 3 -26.32 -2.28 -27.43
C ARG A 3 -25.05 -3.11 -27.62
N PRO A 4 -25.14 -4.39 -28.07
CA PRO A 4 -23.95 -5.23 -28.28
C PRO A 4 -23.03 -4.65 -29.36
N LEU A 5 -21.72 -4.62 -29.08
CA LEU A 5 -20.66 -3.99 -29.88
C LEU A 5 -20.65 -4.46 -31.35
N ALA A 6 -20.94 -5.73 -31.60
CA ALA A 6 -21.00 -6.32 -32.93
C ALA A 6 -22.04 -5.67 -33.87
N ARG A 7 -23.14 -5.13 -33.31
CA ARG A 7 -24.17 -4.43 -34.11
C ARG A 7 -23.82 -2.98 -34.42
N ALA A 8 -22.73 -2.46 -33.86
CA ALA A 8 -22.26 -1.10 -34.09
C ALA A 8 -21.05 -1.04 -35.04
N GLY A 9 -20.69 -2.17 -35.67
CA GLY A 9 -19.53 -2.25 -36.57
C GLY A 9 -18.17 -2.13 -35.87
N MET A 10 -18.15 -2.24 -34.54
CA MET A 10 -16.92 -2.13 -33.73
C MET A 10 -16.42 -3.51 -33.35
N SER A 11 -15.18 -3.81 -33.74
CA SER A 11 -14.50 -5.01 -33.27
C SER A 11 -14.06 -4.85 -31.80
N PRO A 12 -13.98 -5.93 -31.02
CA PRO A 12 -13.40 -5.88 -29.68
C PRO A 12 -11.96 -5.36 -29.68
N ASP A 13 -11.22 -5.59 -30.76
CA ASP A 13 -9.82 -5.20 -30.92
C ASP A 13 -9.70 -3.69 -31.09
N SER A 14 -10.53 -3.10 -31.95
CA SER A 14 -10.67 -1.65 -32.11
C SER A 14 -11.03 -0.98 -30.78
N LEU A 15 -11.89 -1.60 -29.95
CA LEU A 15 -12.23 -1.04 -28.65
C LEU A 15 -11.03 -1.01 -27.68
N ARG A 16 -10.17 -2.04 -27.73
CA ARG A 16 -8.94 -2.08 -26.93
C ARG A 16 -7.92 -1.05 -27.41
N ASP A 17 -7.75 -0.91 -28.72
CA ASP A 17 -6.83 0.09 -29.28
C ASP A 17 -7.32 1.53 -29.04
N PHE A 18 -8.63 1.75 -29.10
CA PHE A 18 -9.24 3.00 -28.67
C PHE A 18 -8.92 3.30 -27.20
N ALA A 19 -9.13 2.34 -26.31
CA ALA A 19 -8.81 2.49 -24.89
C ALA A 19 -7.32 2.79 -24.65
N ARG A 20 -6.41 2.11 -25.34
CA ARG A 20 -4.96 2.38 -25.28
C ARG A 20 -4.61 3.81 -25.69
N HIS A 21 -5.20 4.31 -26.78
CA HIS A 21 -4.97 5.67 -27.22
C HIS A 21 -5.52 6.73 -26.26
N ILE A 22 -6.66 6.46 -25.62
CA ILE A 22 -7.20 7.31 -24.56
C ILE A 22 -6.27 7.34 -23.36
N VAL A 23 -5.77 6.19 -22.90
CA VAL A 23 -4.82 6.11 -21.76
C VAL A 23 -3.52 6.83 -22.07
N ALA A 24 -3.05 6.77 -23.32
CA ALA A 24 -1.89 7.54 -23.80
C ALA A 24 -2.16 9.06 -23.94
N GLY A 25 -3.35 9.54 -23.57
CA GLY A 25 -3.69 10.97 -23.54
C GLY A 25 -4.19 11.56 -24.86
N LYS A 26 -4.52 10.73 -25.86
CA LYS A 26 -5.09 11.24 -27.13
C LYS A 26 -6.54 11.70 -26.93
N LEU A 27 -6.93 12.73 -27.69
CA LEU A 27 -8.31 13.19 -27.72
C LEU A 27 -9.25 12.08 -28.22
N PRO A 28 -10.49 11.98 -27.72
CA PRO A 28 -11.41 10.92 -28.11
C PRO A 28 -11.66 10.78 -29.60
N ALA A 29 -11.75 11.90 -30.33
CA ALA A 29 -11.92 11.89 -31.78
C ALA A 29 -10.71 11.28 -32.50
N ASP A 30 -9.50 11.65 -32.10
CA ASP A 30 -8.26 11.14 -32.68
C ASP A 30 -8.02 9.68 -32.32
N ALA A 31 -8.26 9.31 -31.07
CA ALA A 31 -8.17 7.93 -30.61
C ALA A 31 -9.14 7.02 -31.38
N ALA A 32 -10.37 7.47 -31.61
CA ALA A 32 -11.37 6.71 -32.36
C ALA A 32 -10.96 6.50 -33.82
N ARG A 33 -10.46 7.57 -34.47
CA ARG A 33 -9.92 7.50 -35.83
C ARG A 33 -8.76 6.51 -35.95
N LEU A 34 -7.82 6.55 -35.01
CA LEU A 34 -6.65 5.64 -34.99
C LEU A 34 -7.03 4.19 -34.70
N ALA A 35 -8.07 3.98 -33.88
CA ALA A 35 -8.62 2.67 -33.59
C ALA A 35 -9.53 2.10 -34.70
N GLY A 36 -9.74 2.86 -35.79
CA GLY A 36 -10.56 2.46 -36.93
C GLY A 36 -12.06 2.52 -36.66
N PHE A 37 -12.52 3.40 -35.77
CA PHE A 37 -13.95 3.59 -35.55
C PHE A 37 -14.59 4.27 -36.77
N PRO A 38 -15.83 3.91 -37.14
CA PRO A 38 -16.59 4.65 -38.14
C PRO A 38 -16.79 6.12 -37.73
N ASP A 39 -16.68 7.06 -38.69
CA ASP A 39 -16.72 8.52 -38.47
C ASP A 39 -17.98 9.03 -37.73
N MET A 40 -19.10 8.30 -37.79
CA MET A 40 -20.34 8.67 -37.10
C MET A 40 -20.46 8.09 -35.68
N THR A 41 -19.41 7.46 -35.16
CA THR A 41 -19.44 6.85 -33.83
C THR A 41 -19.46 7.92 -32.75
N ARG A 42 -20.50 7.91 -31.92
CA ARG A 42 -20.57 8.77 -30.74
C ARG A 42 -19.61 8.24 -29.66
N THR A 43 -18.37 8.72 -29.68
CA THR A 43 -17.28 8.32 -28.76
C THR A 43 -17.68 8.44 -27.30
N ASP A 44 -18.43 9.47 -26.91
CA ASP A 44 -18.88 9.69 -25.53
C ASP A 44 -19.73 8.52 -25.01
N ARG A 45 -20.55 7.94 -25.89
CA ARG A 45 -21.39 6.79 -25.57
C ARG A 45 -20.57 5.50 -25.46
N VAL A 46 -19.49 5.39 -26.23
CA VAL A 46 -18.56 4.26 -26.13
C VAL A 46 -17.78 4.34 -24.82
N MET A 47 -17.31 5.53 -24.45
CA MET A 47 -16.54 5.75 -23.23
C MET A 47 -17.32 5.46 -21.95
N THR A 48 -18.64 5.68 -21.97
CA THR A 48 -19.52 5.32 -20.83
C THR A 48 -19.90 3.84 -20.79
N SER A 49 -19.50 3.04 -21.79
CA SER A 49 -19.87 1.63 -21.85
C SER A 49 -19.03 0.77 -20.89
N PRO A 50 -19.61 -0.26 -20.23
CA PRO A 50 -18.84 -1.16 -19.36
C PRO A 50 -17.71 -1.89 -20.07
N HIS A 51 -17.86 -2.18 -21.37
CA HIS A 51 -16.83 -2.84 -22.16
C HIS A 51 -15.61 -1.94 -22.37
N PHE A 52 -15.83 -0.65 -22.63
CA PHE A 52 -14.74 0.32 -22.72
C PHE A 52 -14.05 0.49 -21.36
N GLN A 53 -14.81 0.58 -20.26
CA GLN A 53 -14.23 0.73 -18.92
C GLN A 53 -13.26 -0.42 -18.61
N ARG A 54 -13.66 -1.67 -18.90
CA ARG A 54 -12.76 -2.84 -18.78
C ARG A 54 -11.53 -2.72 -19.66
N ALA A 55 -11.70 -2.40 -20.95
CA ALA A 55 -10.57 -2.25 -21.87
C ALA A 55 -9.60 -1.12 -21.45
N ARG A 56 -10.13 -0.04 -20.86
CA ARG A 56 -9.34 1.05 -20.29
C ARG A 56 -8.56 0.60 -19.07
N ASP A 57 -9.19 -0.13 -18.16
CA ASP A 57 -8.54 -0.61 -16.95
C ASP A 57 -7.41 -1.62 -17.29
N GLU A 58 -7.64 -2.50 -18.28
CA GLU A 58 -6.60 -3.38 -18.84
C GLU A 58 -5.44 -2.59 -19.46
N ALA A 59 -5.75 -1.54 -20.23
CA ALA A 59 -4.72 -0.68 -20.83
C ALA A 59 -3.91 0.09 -19.79
N LEU A 60 -4.54 0.59 -18.72
CA LEU A 60 -3.87 1.23 -17.58
C LEU A 60 -2.98 0.26 -16.84
N GLU A 61 -3.46 -0.95 -16.57
CA GLU A 61 -2.67 -1.97 -15.89
C GLU A 61 -1.42 -2.32 -16.71
N GLN A 62 -1.56 -2.49 -18.03
CA GLN A 62 -0.43 -2.76 -18.90
C GLN A 62 0.59 -1.60 -18.89
N MET A 63 0.13 -0.34 -19.00
CA MET A 63 1.00 0.83 -18.93
C MET A 63 1.77 0.87 -17.60
N PHE A 64 1.09 0.66 -16.46
CA PHE A 64 1.76 0.64 -15.17
C PHE A 64 2.75 -0.52 -15.02
N ARG A 65 2.47 -1.69 -15.62
CA ARG A 65 3.43 -2.82 -15.62
C ARG A 65 4.68 -2.50 -16.43
N GLU A 66 4.53 -1.80 -17.55
CA GLU A 66 5.64 -1.36 -18.40
C GLU A 66 6.50 -0.31 -17.69
N ASP A 67 5.88 0.66 -17.00
CA ASP A 67 6.57 1.75 -16.30
C ASP A 67 7.14 1.33 -14.93
N ALA A 68 6.60 0.27 -14.31
CA ALA A 68 6.96 -0.14 -12.95
C ALA A 68 8.47 -0.33 -12.70
N PRO A 69 9.26 -0.95 -13.60
CA PRO A 69 10.70 -1.10 -13.41
C PRO A 69 11.44 0.24 -13.34
N GLU A 70 11.04 1.22 -14.15
CA GLU A 70 11.62 2.56 -14.17
C GLU A 70 11.23 3.34 -12.91
N MET A 71 9.93 3.33 -12.55
CA MET A 71 9.45 3.95 -11.32
C MET A 71 10.16 3.40 -10.07
N ARG A 72 10.45 2.09 -10.04
CA ARG A 72 11.24 1.47 -8.97
C ARG A 72 12.67 2.01 -8.91
N ARG A 73 13.31 2.24 -10.06
CA ARG A 73 14.67 2.83 -10.11
C ARG A 73 14.66 4.24 -9.55
N ILE A 74 13.70 5.07 -10.00
CA ILE A 74 13.53 6.44 -9.53
C ILE A 74 13.36 6.48 -8.01
N LEU A 75 12.48 5.65 -7.44
CA LEU A 75 12.28 5.61 -5.97
C LEU A 75 13.56 5.24 -5.22
N ARG A 76 14.33 4.29 -5.74
CA ARG A 76 15.61 3.90 -5.14
C ARG A 76 16.65 5.02 -5.20
N ASP A 77 16.70 5.74 -6.32
CA ASP A 77 17.68 6.81 -6.54
C ASP A 77 17.32 8.02 -5.65
N ILE A 78 16.03 8.37 -5.53
CA ILE A 78 15.51 9.36 -4.58
C ILE A 78 15.88 8.98 -3.14
N ALA A 79 15.71 7.73 -2.73
CA ALA A 79 16.02 7.29 -1.38
C ALA A 79 17.52 7.38 -1.03
N ARG A 80 18.41 7.32 -2.04
CA ARG A 80 19.87 7.33 -1.87
C ARG A 80 20.51 8.69 -2.08
N ASP A 81 19.85 9.59 -2.79
CA ASP A 81 20.37 10.93 -3.05
C ASP A 81 20.42 11.76 -1.77
N ALA A 82 21.62 12.19 -1.35
CA ALA A 82 21.80 13.01 -0.16
C ALA A 82 21.29 14.45 -0.33
N ALA A 83 21.14 14.93 -1.57
CA ALA A 83 20.64 16.27 -1.85
C ALA A 83 19.10 16.36 -1.73
N THR A 84 18.40 15.23 -1.88
CA THR A 84 16.95 15.15 -1.72
C THR A 84 16.54 15.41 -0.25
N PRO A 85 15.47 16.19 0.02
CA PRO A 85 14.98 16.44 1.38
C PRO A 85 14.78 15.16 2.19
N ALA A 86 15.25 15.13 3.45
CA ALA A 86 15.23 13.95 4.32
C ALA A 86 13.86 13.25 4.38
N ARG A 87 12.78 14.03 4.47
CA ARG A 87 11.41 13.51 4.47
C ARG A 87 11.07 12.74 3.19
N VAL A 88 11.44 13.26 2.02
CA VAL A 88 11.15 12.63 0.73
C VAL A 88 11.92 11.31 0.58
N ARG A 89 13.15 11.25 1.11
CA ARG A 89 13.96 10.00 1.13
C ARG A 89 13.31 8.93 1.99
N VAL A 90 12.86 9.30 3.18
CA VAL A 90 12.12 8.40 4.09
C VAL A 90 10.84 7.93 3.43
N ASP A 91 10.04 8.83 2.85
CA ASP A 91 8.79 8.47 2.17
C ASP A 91 9.03 7.49 1.00
N ALA A 92 10.08 7.71 0.19
CA ALA A 92 10.46 6.80 -0.89
C ALA A 92 10.88 5.42 -0.36
N ALA A 93 11.70 5.37 0.69
CA ALA A 93 12.13 4.14 1.32
C ALA A 93 10.96 3.36 1.95
N THR A 94 10.08 4.05 2.68
CA THR A 94 8.87 3.46 3.29
C THR A 94 7.95 2.87 2.22
N ARG A 95 7.68 3.60 1.14
CA ARG A 95 6.87 3.08 0.03
C ARG A 95 7.48 1.83 -0.60
N MET A 96 8.80 1.76 -0.74
CA MET A 96 9.48 0.55 -1.23
C MET A 96 9.30 -0.63 -0.26
N LEU A 97 9.43 -0.40 1.05
CA LEU A 97 9.24 -1.41 2.08
C LEU A 97 7.79 -1.91 2.15
N ASP A 98 6.82 -1.00 2.10
CA ASP A 98 5.38 -1.33 2.09
C ASP A 98 5.03 -2.23 0.89
N ARG A 99 5.56 -1.91 -0.30
CA ARG A 99 5.35 -2.70 -1.53
C ARG A 99 6.08 -4.04 -1.51
N ALA A 100 7.16 -4.16 -0.74
CA ALA A 100 7.85 -5.42 -0.50
C ALA A 100 7.20 -6.28 0.59
N GLY A 101 6.12 -5.80 1.22
CA GLY A 101 5.41 -6.51 2.28
C GLY A 101 6.00 -6.33 3.69
N PHE A 102 6.96 -5.42 3.85
CA PHE A 102 7.53 -5.03 5.17
C PHE A 102 6.76 -3.87 5.83
N GLY A 103 5.59 -3.52 5.30
CA GLY A 103 4.73 -2.49 5.87
C GLY A 103 4.21 -2.88 7.26
N ALA A 104 3.84 -1.89 8.05
CA ALA A 104 3.39 -2.09 9.43
C ALA A 104 2.29 -3.16 9.52
N ILE A 105 2.56 -4.23 10.28
CA ILE A 105 1.68 -5.33 10.73
C ILE A 105 0.51 -5.53 9.76
N SER A 106 0.62 -6.54 8.88
CA SER A 106 -0.41 -6.80 7.87
C SER A 106 -1.78 -6.80 8.53
N MET A 107 -2.82 -6.35 7.83
CA MET A 107 -4.18 -6.38 8.40
C MET A 107 -4.54 -7.79 8.93
N ALA A 108 -3.95 -8.85 8.36
CA ALA A 108 -4.08 -10.21 8.88
C ALA A 108 -3.45 -10.40 10.27
N ASP A 109 -2.30 -9.78 10.55
CA ASP A 109 -1.65 -9.81 11.87
C ASP A 109 -2.42 -8.97 12.90
N LYS A 110 -3.05 -7.86 12.46
CA LYS A 110 -3.95 -7.08 13.32
C LYS A 110 -5.25 -7.81 13.66
N VAL A 111 -5.83 -8.51 12.67
CA VAL A 111 -7.04 -9.34 12.85
C VAL A 111 -6.74 -10.55 13.74
N ARG A 112 -5.61 -11.24 13.55
CA ARG A 112 -5.18 -12.31 14.47
C ARG A 112 -4.97 -11.80 15.88
N ALA A 113 -4.33 -10.63 16.04
CA ALA A 113 -4.12 -10.04 17.36
C ALA A 113 -5.43 -9.60 18.04
N SER A 114 -6.46 -9.20 17.28
CA SER A 114 -7.80 -8.92 17.84
C SER A 114 -8.59 -10.19 18.16
N GLU A 115 -8.56 -11.19 17.28
CA GLU A 115 -9.25 -12.48 17.50
C GLU A 115 -8.69 -13.20 18.73
N ILE A 116 -7.37 -13.17 18.94
CA ILE A 116 -6.73 -13.73 20.14
C ILE A 116 -7.06 -12.89 21.39
N ARG A 117 -7.27 -11.57 21.26
CA ARG A 117 -7.65 -10.72 22.41
C ARG A 117 -9.08 -10.94 22.88
N ASP A 118 -9.99 -11.29 21.98
CA ASP A 118 -11.42 -11.40 22.29
C ASP A 118 -11.85 -12.84 22.65
N LYS A 119 -11.00 -13.85 22.40
CA LYS A 119 -11.22 -15.22 22.89
C LYS A 119 -11.04 -15.31 24.40
N ARG A 120 -11.87 -16.14 25.05
CA ARG A 120 -11.63 -16.52 26.45
C ARG A 120 -10.47 -17.51 26.53
N PRO A 121 -9.70 -17.55 27.63
CA PRO A 121 -8.59 -18.49 27.77
C PRO A 121 -8.97 -19.96 27.58
N GLU A 122 -10.22 -20.31 27.92
CA GLU A 122 -10.79 -21.65 27.71
C GLU A 122 -11.03 -22.02 26.23
N ASP A 123 -11.15 -21.03 25.34
CA ASP A 123 -11.40 -21.21 23.90
C ASP A 123 -10.12 -21.10 23.06
N MET A 124 -8.97 -20.92 23.70
CA MET A 124 -7.68 -20.79 23.03
C MET A 124 -7.01 -22.16 22.86
N THR A 125 -6.36 -22.35 21.71
CA THR A 125 -5.49 -23.50 21.50
C THR A 125 -4.20 -23.37 22.35
N PRO A 126 -3.49 -24.48 22.62
CA PRO A 126 -2.23 -24.43 23.38
C PRO A 126 -1.18 -23.49 22.78
N GLY A 127 -1.14 -23.36 21.45
CA GLY A 127 -0.23 -22.43 20.75
C GLY A 127 -0.61 -20.96 20.98
N GLU A 128 -1.90 -20.63 20.88
CA GLU A 128 -2.40 -19.28 21.14
C GLU A 128 -2.20 -18.86 22.62
N LEU A 129 -2.33 -19.81 23.56
CA LEU A 129 -2.03 -19.56 24.98
C LEU A 129 -0.54 -19.28 25.20
N ALA A 130 0.36 -20.01 24.55
CA ALA A 130 1.79 -19.77 24.66
C ALA A 130 2.18 -18.37 24.13
N GLU A 131 1.62 -17.96 23.00
CA GLU A 131 1.82 -16.62 22.42
C GLU A 131 1.26 -15.52 23.35
N LEU A 132 0.10 -15.75 23.97
CA LEU A 132 -0.48 -14.81 24.93
C LEU A 132 0.39 -14.66 26.18
N ILE A 133 0.92 -15.77 26.71
CA ILE A 133 1.84 -15.77 27.87
C ILE A 133 3.09 -14.97 27.54
N GLU A 134 3.73 -15.24 26.40
CA GLU A 134 4.96 -14.54 26.01
C GLU A 134 4.73 -13.02 25.86
N ARG A 135 3.57 -12.62 25.31
CA ARG A 135 3.18 -11.21 25.21
C ARG A 135 3.02 -10.57 26.59
N LEU A 136 2.31 -11.25 27.50
CA LEU A 136 2.08 -10.76 28.86
C LEU A 136 3.38 -10.67 29.67
N GLU A 137 4.32 -11.59 29.47
CA GLU A 137 5.65 -11.54 30.08
C GLU A 137 6.48 -10.35 29.56
N ARG A 138 6.41 -10.06 28.26
CA ARG A 138 7.02 -8.85 27.68
C ARG A 138 6.37 -7.56 28.23
N GLU A 139 5.05 -7.51 28.37
CA GLU A 139 4.38 -6.36 28.99
C GLU A 139 4.72 -6.22 30.47
N LYS A 140 4.80 -7.32 31.22
CA LYS A 140 5.16 -7.35 32.64
C LYS A 140 6.59 -6.86 32.86
N SER A 141 7.54 -7.33 32.05
CA SER A 141 8.94 -6.89 32.12
C SER A 141 9.10 -5.42 31.72
N GLY A 142 8.37 -4.95 30.70
CA GLY A 142 8.39 -3.54 30.29
C GLY A 142 7.75 -2.57 31.30
N ARG A 143 6.85 -3.04 32.18
CA ARG A 143 6.24 -2.25 33.27
C ARG A 143 6.91 -2.45 34.62
N ALA A 144 7.89 -3.33 34.73
CA ALA A 144 8.59 -3.57 35.98
C ALA A 144 9.47 -2.36 36.33
N VAL A 145 9.16 -1.70 37.44
CA VAL A 145 10.00 -0.66 38.05
C VAL A 145 10.91 -1.34 39.08
N SER A 146 12.23 -1.12 38.99
CA SER A 146 13.18 -1.64 39.97
C SER A 146 13.04 -0.87 41.29
N VAL A 147 12.64 -1.55 42.37
CA VAL A 147 12.45 -0.96 43.71
C VAL A 147 13.67 -1.22 44.62
N ASN A 148 14.88 -1.36 44.06
CA ASN A 148 16.10 -1.57 44.85
C ASN A 148 17.21 -0.62 44.42
N GLU A 149 17.00 0.67 44.67
CA GLU A 149 18.10 1.61 44.93
C GLU A 149 17.70 2.41 46.17
N ALA A 150 18.14 1.94 47.35
CA ALA A 150 18.18 2.82 48.51
C ALA A 150 19.20 3.91 48.19
N PRO A 151 18.86 5.21 48.26
CA PRO A 151 19.88 6.24 48.17
C PRO A 151 20.82 6.04 49.35
N ALA A 152 22.09 5.74 49.06
CA ALA A 152 23.14 5.79 50.05
C ALA A 152 23.13 7.22 50.61
N ALA A 153 22.58 7.38 51.82
CA ALA A 153 22.70 8.61 52.56
C ALA A 153 24.21 8.82 52.79
N GLU A 154 24.79 9.76 52.04
CA GLU A 154 26.13 10.26 52.30
C GLU A 154 26.13 10.88 53.70
N PHE A 155 26.57 10.10 54.68
CA PHE A 155 26.83 10.58 56.02
C PHE A 155 28.15 11.36 55.98
N THR A 156 28.09 12.67 55.77
CA THR A 156 29.21 13.57 56.05
C THR A 156 29.22 13.90 57.54
N PRO A 157 30.19 13.41 58.34
CA PRO A 157 30.35 13.87 59.71
C PRO A 157 30.83 15.34 59.69
N HIS A 158 30.00 16.25 60.19
CA HIS A 158 30.45 17.60 60.52
C HIS A 158 31.38 17.53 61.75
N ASN A 159 32.67 17.76 61.53
CA ASN A 159 33.62 18.09 62.59
C ASN A 159 33.21 19.46 63.17
N PHE A 160 32.64 19.45 64.37
CA PHE A 160 32.56 20.62 65.25
C PHE A 160 33.90 20.74 65.98
N MET A 161 34.79 21.60 65.49
CA MET A 161 35.80 22.34 66.26
C MET A 161 36.37 23.44 65.36
N ASP A 162 35.77 24.62 65.47
CA ASP A 162 36.42 25.94 65.50
C ASP A 162 35.46 26.90 66.24
#